data_AF-A0A8C8YUF3-F1
#
_entry.id   AF-A0A8C8YUF3-F1
#
_cell.length_a   1.000
_cell.length_b   1.000
_cell.length_c   1.000
_cell.angle_alpha   90.00
_cell.angle_beta   90.00
_cell.angle_gamma   90.00
#
_symmetry.space_group_name_H-M   'P 1'
#
loop_
_entity.id
_entity.type
_entity.pdbx_description
1 polymer ?
#
loop_
_entity_poly.entity_id
_entity_poly.type
_entity_poly.pdbx_seq_one_letter_code
_entity_poly.pdbx_strand_id
1 'polypeptide(L)' 'LNLDLELQKPTNCEFLKYILLVKQGDCPAPEKASGFAAACVESCEVDNECSGVKKCCSNGCGHTCQVPKTLYKGEEHS' A
#
# COMPACT_ATOMS: atom_id res chain seq x y z
N LEU A 1 25.08 3.29 -1.22
CA LEU A 1 23.96 3.87 -2.00
C LEU A 1 22.73 3.06 -1.59
N ASN A 2 21.90 3.43 -0.63
CA ASN A 2 21.50 4.74 -0.13
C ASN A 2 21.22 4.62 1.38
N LEU A 3 21.93 5.38 2.21
CA LEU A 3 21.36 5.85 3.47
C LEU A 3 20.62 7.13 3.11
N ASP A 4 19.37 7.24 3.54
CA ASP A 4 18.70 8.46 4.03
C ASP A 4 17.18 8.29 3.90
N LEU A 5 16.60 7.50 4.81
CA LEU A 5 15.36 7.95 5.46
C LEU A 5 15.78 8.88 6.60
N GLU A 6 16.51 9.96 6.27
CA GLU A 6 16.37 11.15 7.08
C GLU A 6 14.87 11.48 7.07
N LEU A 7 14.38 11.93 8.21
CA LEU A 7 13.05 12.45 8.41
C LEU A 7 12.86 13.69 7.52
N GLN A 8 12.74 13.48 6.21
CA GLN A 8 12.45 14.51 5.22
C GLN A 8 11.07 15.02 5.61
N LYS A 9 11.01 16.19 6.25
CA LYS A 9 9.74 16.88 6.48
C LYS A 9 9.15 17.08 5.09
N PRO A 10 8.12 16.31 4.71
CA PRO A 10 7.58 16.44 3.37
C PRO A 10 7.08 17.87 3.24
N THR A 11 7.44 18.53 2.15
CA THR A 11 6.76 19.76 1.75
C THR A 11 5.25 19.50 1.70
N ASN A 12 4.43 20.55 1.83
CA ASN A 12 2.97 20.39 1.77
C ASN A 12 2.53 19.60 0.53
N CYS A 13 3.15 19.85 -0.63
CA CYS A 13 2.89 19.10 -1.86
C CYS A 13 3.29 17.62 -1.78
N GLU A 14 4.41 17.27 -1.16
CA GLU A 14 4.83 15.87 -1.00
C GLU A 14 3.91 15.13 -0.04
N PHE A 15 3.48 15.79 1.03
CA PHE A 15 2.51 15.23 1.97
C PHE A 15 1.16 15.00 1.28
N LEU A 16 0.66 15.97 0.51
CA LEU A 16 -0.57 15.82 -0.26
C LEU A 16 -0.45 14.69 -1.28
N LYS A 17 0.68 14.57 -1.98
CA LYS A 17 0.93 13.43 -2.88
C LYS A 17 0.85 12.11 -2.14
N TYR A 18 1.50 11.99 -0.98
CA TYR A 18 1.44 10.77 -0.17
C TYR A 18 -0.01 10.40 0.20
N ILE A 19 -0.79 11.36 0.69
CA ILE A 19 -2.19 11.15 1.07
C ILE A 19 -3.06 10.71 -0.12
N LEU A 20 -2.76 11.16 -1.33
CA LEU A 20 -3.51 10.78 -2.54
C LEU A 20 -3.10 9.41 -3.10
N LEU A 21 -1.91 8.93 -2.78
CA LEU A 21 -1.34 7.69 -3.34
C LEU A 21 -1.44 6.50 -2.40
N VAL A 22 -1.60 6.72 -1.09
CA VAL A 22 -1.60 5.67 -0.07
C VAL A 22 -2.99 5.47 0.53
N LYS A 23 -3.45 4.22 0.55
CA LYS A 23 -4.69 3.80 1.23
C LYS A 23 -4.41 3.26 2.62
N GLN A 24 -5.43 3.30 3.47
CA GLN A 24 -5.36 2.78 4.85
C GLN A 24 -5.05 1.29 4.90
N GLY A 25 -4.38 0.90 5.98
CA GLY A 25 -4.03 -0.49 6.26
C GLY A 25 -2.67 -0.90 5.77
N ASP A 26 -2.28 -2.11 6.16
CA ASP A 26 -1.00 -2.70 5.78
C ASP A 26 -1.18 -3.82 4.75
N CYS A 27 -0.18 -3.99 3.89
CA CYS A 27 -0.13 -5.15 3.02
C CYS A 27 -0.07 -6.46 3.84
N PRO A 28 -0.75 -7.52 3.38
CA PRO A 28 -0.55 -8.85 3.95
C PRO A 28 0.88 -9.34 3.68
N ALA A 29 1.32 -10.35 4.43
CA ALA A 29 2.59 -11.01 4.15
C ALA A 29 2.53 -11.67 2.77
N PRO A 30 3.61 -11.61 1.95
CA PRO A 30 3.64 -12.22 0.62
C PRO A 30 3.23 -13.69 0.60
N GLU A 31 3.57 -14.47 1.64
CA GLU A 31 3.20 -15.89 1.73
C GLU A 31 1.68 -16.13 1.81
N LYS A 32 0.90 -15.10 2.15
CA LYS A 32 -0.56 -15.16 2.23
C LYS A 32 -1.23 -14.80 0.91
N ALA A 33 -0.47 -14.36 -0.10
CA ALA A 33 -1.00 -14.10 -1.43
C ALA A 33 -1.47 -15.42 -2.06
N SER A 34 -2.62 -15.39 -2.74
CA SER A 34 -3.19 -16.56 -3.41
C SER A 34 -3.97 -16.15 -4.66
N GLY A 35 -4.17 -17.09 -5.59
CA GLY A 35 -4.79 -16.80 -6.88
C GLY A 35 -4.06 -15.69 -7.64
N PHE A 36 -4.80 -14.70 -8.15
CA PHE A 36 -4.20 -13.56 -8.86
C PHE A 36 -3.27 -12.73 -7.98
N ALA A 37 -3.50 -12.67 -6.67
CA ALA A 37 -2.62 -11.89 -5.77
C ALA A 37 -1.19 -12.48 -5.71
N ALA A 38 -1.03 -13.77 -5.96
CA ALA A 38 0.28 -14.44 -6.02
C ALA A 38 0.91 -14.44 -7.42
N ALA A 39 0.25 -13.86 -8.42
CA ALA A 39 0.76 -13.84 -9.79
C ALA A 39 2.01 -12.96 -9.90
N CYS A 40 3.00 -13.44 -10.65
CA CYS A 40 4.24 -12.72 -10.88
C CYS A 40 4.06 -11.67 -12.00
N VAL A 41 3.34 -10.60 -11.68
CA VAL A 41 3.00 -9.52 -12.62
C VAL A 41 3.07 -8.16 -11.93
N GLU A 42 3.39 -7.12 -12.70
CA GLU A 42 3.29 -5.72 -12.27
C GLU A 42 1.95 -5.16 -12.71
N SER A 43 0.93 -5.30 -11.84
CA SER A 43 -0.45 -4.89 -12.14
C SER A 43 -0.83 -3.53 -11.54
N CYS A 44 0.01 -2.99 -10.67
CA CYS A 44 -0.14 -1.67 -10.07
C CYS A 44 1.24 -1.14 -9.61
N GLU A 45 1.36 0.18 -9.49
CA GLU A 45 2.54 0.84 -8.89
C GLU A 45 2.18 1.52 -7.56
N VAL A 46 0.95 2.03 -7.42
CA VAL A 46 0.48 2.78 -6.24
C VAL A 46 -0.91 2.32 -5.80
N ASP A 47 -1.28 2.57 -4.54
CA ASP A 47 -2.57 2.08 -4.03
C ASP A 47 -3.76 2.64 -4.80
N ASN A 48 -3.68 3.88 -5.33
CA ASN A 48 -4.83 4.52 -5.98
C ASN A 48 -5.32 3.79 -7.24
N GLU A 49 -4.44 3.02 -7.90
CA GLU A 49 -4.76 2.23 -9.09
C GLU A 49 -5.62 1.01 -8.73
N CYS A 50 -5.61 0.62 -7.45
CA CYS A 50 -6.41 -0.48 -6.93
C CYS A 50 -7.82 -0.02 -6.53
N SER A 51 -8.82 -0.77 -6.99
CA SER A 51 -10.23 -0.50 -6.70
C SER A 51 -10.58 -0.72 -5.23
N GLY A 52 -11.47 0.13 -4.69
CA GLY A 52 -11.96 0.04 -3.32
C GLY A 52 -10.85 0.25 -2.29
N VAL A 53 -10.81 -0.62 -1.27
CA VAL A 53 -9.84 -0.59 -0.17
C VAL A 53 -8.54 -1.34 -0.46
N LYS A 54 -8.42 -1.96 -1.64
CA LYS A 54 -7.23 -2.76 -1.99
C LYS A 54 -6.00 -1.87 -2.11
N LYS A 55 -4.87 -2.37 -1.65
CA LYS A 55 -3.56 -1.73 -1.72
C LYS A 55 -2.70 -2.39 -2.80
N CYS A 56 -1.75 -1.65 -3.36
CA CYS A 56 -0.75 -2.20 -4.24
C CYS A 56 0.36 -2.82 -3.40
N CYS A 57 0.46 -4.15 -3.42
CA CYS A 57 1.30 -4.90 -2.50
C CYS A 57 2.26 -5.81 -3.27
N SER A 58 3.52 -5.81 -2.87
CA SER A 58 4.50 -6.79 -3.35
C SER A 58 4.13 -8.19 -2.86
N ASN A 59 4.19 -9.18 -3.75
CA ASN A 59 4.02 -10.59 -3.42
C ASN A 59 5.35 -11.36 -3.48
N GLY A 60 6.49 -10.66 -3.54
CA GLY A 60 7.82 -11.24 -3.60
C GLY A 60 8.41 -11.35 -5.02
N CYS A 61 7.60 -11.24 -6.08
CA CYS A 61 8.13 -11.15 -7.45
C CYS A 61 7.39 -10.18 -8.37
N GLY A 62 6.24 -9.66 -7.96
CA GLY A 62 5.55 -8.53 -8.61
C GLY A 62 4.64 -7.77 -7.64
N HIS A 63 3.88 -6.81 -8.16
CA HIS A 63 2.89 -6.03 -7.40
C HIS A 63 1.46 -6.29 -7.86
N THR A 64 0.60 -6.62 -6.89
CA THR A 64 -0.81 -6.91 -7.13
C THR A 64 -1.71 -6.18 -6.14
N CYS A 65 -2.94 -5.89 -6.59
CA CYS A 65 -3.95 -5.28 -5.74
C CYS A 65 -4.50 -6.28 -4.71
N GLN A 66 -4.16 -6.08 -3.44
CA GLN A 66 -4.48 -6.99 -2.33
C GLN A 66 -5.35 -6.31 -1.28
N VAL A 67 -6.20 -7.08 -0.60
CA VAL A 67 -6.98 -6.57 0.54
C VAL A 67 -6.02 -6.40 1.73
N PRO A 68 -6.01 -5.24 2.40
CA PRO A 68 -5.11 -4.99 3.54
C PRO A 68 -5.44 -5.92 4.72
N LYS A 69 -4.41 -6.29 5.50
CA LYS A 69 -4.57 -7.14 6.70
C LYS A 69 -5.20 -6.39 7.88
N THR A 70 -5.10 -5.07 7.87
CA THR A 70 -5.61 -4.17 8.89
C THR A 70 -6.35 -3.05 8.19
N LEU A 71 -7.54 -2.70 8.65
CA LEU A 71 -8.15 -1.40 8.33
C LEU A 71 -8.17 -0.64 9.65
N TYR A 72 -7.59 0.54 9.68
CA TYR A 72 -7.61 1.38 10.87
C TYR A 72 -9.04 1.89 11.07
N LYS A 73 -9.85 1.17 11.86
CA LYS A 73 -11.15 1.68 12.29
C LYS A 73 -10.87 2.83 13.24
N GLY A 74 -11.44 4.01 12.95
CA GLY A 74 -11.55 5.05 13.96
C GLY A 74 -12.35 4.47 15.13
N GLU A 75 -11.89 4.70 16.36
CA GLU A 75 -12.71 4.41 17.53
C GLU A 75 -13.91 5.37 17.50
N GLU A 76 -15.05 4.86 17.03
CA GLU A 76 -16.34 5.52 17.16
C GLU A 76 -16.75 5.36 18.64
N HIS A 77 -16.28 6.27 19.49
CA HIS A 77 -16.89 6.49 20.79
C HIS A 77 -18.30 7.06 20.53
N SER A 78 -19.29 6.18 20.51
CA SER A 78 -20.69 6.55 20.68
C SER A 78 -21.00 6.83 22.15
#